data_AF-A0A0B6Z0E1-F1
#
_entry.id   AF-A0A0B6Z0E1-F1
#
_cell.length_a   1.000
_cell.length_b   1.000
_cell.length_c   1.000
_cell.angle_alpha   90.00
_cell.angle_beta   90.00
_cell.angle_gamma   90.00
#
_symmetry.space_group_name_H-M   'P 1'
#
loop_
_entity.id
_entity.type
_entity.pdbx_description
1 polymer ?
#
loop_
_entity_poly.entity_id
_entity_poly.type
_entity_poly.pdbx_seq_one_letter_code
_entity_poly.pdbx_strand_id
1 'polypeptide(L)' 'SDVPEHALKIYRSDQSFKYLLIHKETTAKEVVMLALQEFGVTDSSSNYALCEVTVEMEKFVKSNVCQIVSVISRKN' A
#
# COMPACT_ATOMS: atom_id res chain seq x y z
N SER A 1 19.11 -16.37 2.86
CA SER A 1 18.76 -16.07 1.47
C SER A 1 17.64 -15.05 1.50
N ASP A 2 18.00 -13.77 1.57
CA ASP A 2 17.06 -12.64 1.76
C ASP A 2 16.50 -12.18 0.42
N VAL A 3 15.78 -13.06 -0.25
CA VAL A 3 14.96 -12.65 -1.39
C VAL A 3 13.65 -12.12 -0.79
N PRO A 4 13.24 -10.88 -1.10
CA PRO A 4 11.94 -10.39 -0.65
C PRO A 4 10.86 -11.27 -1.25
N GLU A 5 10.21 -12.07 -0.41
CA GLU A 5 9.22 -13.06 -0.84
C GLU A 5 7.95 -12.41 -1.40
N HIS A 6 7.66 -11.16 -1.01
CA HIS A 6 6.39 -10.52 -1.33
C HIS A 6 6.58 -9.07 -1.77
N ALA A 7 5.80 -8.64 -2.76
CA ALA A 7 5.74 -7.26 -3.22
C ALA A 7 4.33 -6.69 -2.96
N LEU A 8 4.25 -5.61 -2.19
CA LEU A 8 3.02 -4.86 -1.95
C LEU A 8 2.94 -3.66 -2.89
N LYS A 9 1.82 -3.53 -3.59
CA LYS A 9 1.49 -2.31 -4.35
C LYS A 9 0.77 -1.33 -3.42
N ILE A 10 1.44 -0.25 -3.04
CA ILE A 10 0.87 0.81 -2.19
C ILE A 10 0.46 1.99 -3.05
N TYR A 11 -0.76 2.47 -2.84
CA TYR A 11 -1.30 3.67 -3.46
C TYR A 11 -1.32 4.83 -2.48
N ARG A 12 -1.23 6.03 -3.01
CA ARG A 12 -1.49 7.28 -2.28
C ARG A 12 -2.86 7.84 -2.71
N SER A 13 -3.39 8.80 -1.95
CA SER A 13 -4.69 9.43 -2.21
C SER A 13 -4.79 10.09 -3.59
N ASP A 14 -3.68 10.49 -4.21
CA ASP A 14 -3.61 11.02 -5.57
C ASP A 14 -3.52 9.94 -6.65
N GLN A 15 -3.78 8.68 -6.29
CA GLN A 15 -3.74 7.48 -7.15
C GLN A 15 -2.34 7.13 -7.68
N SER A 16 -1.28 7.85 -7.27
CA SER A 16 0.09 7.41 -7.52
C SER A 16 0.39 6.12 -6.74
N PHE A 17 1.26 5.26 -7.27
CA PHE A 17 1.61 3.99 -6.63
C PHE A 17 3.10 3.71 -6.60
N LYS A 18 3.51 2.88 -5.64
CA LYS A 18 4.86 2.33 -5.48
C LYS A 18 4.76 0.85 -5.15
N TYR A 19 5.80 0.09 -5.50
CA TYR A 19 5.97 -1.29 -5.05
C TYR A 19 6.92 -1.31 -3.87
N LEU A 20 6.50 -1.93 -2.77
CA LEU A 20 7.34 -2.19 -1.62
C LEU A 20 7.67 -3.67 -1.56
N LEU A 21 8.96 -3.97 -1.47
CA LEU A 21 9.45 -5.31 -1.19
C LEU A 21 9.35 -5.53 0.32
N ILE A 22 8.65 -6.59 0.71
CA ILE A 22 8.42 -6.90 2.12
C ILE A 22 8.73 -8.36 2.42
N HIS A 23 9.07 -8.61 3.68
CA HIS A 23 9.29 -9.94 4.22
C HIS A 23 8.09 -10.35 5.07
N LYS A 24 7.97 -11.64 5.38
CA LYS A 24 6.88 -12.18 6.21
C LYS A 24 6.81 -11.52 7.60
N GLU A 25 7.95 -11.07 8.10
CA GLU A 25 8.10 -10.40 9.40
C GLU A 25 7.91 -8.88 9.34
N THR A 26 7.78 -8.29 8.15
CA THR A 26 7.53 -6.85 7.99
C THR A 26 6.15 -6.50 8.56
N THR A 27 6.14 -5.62 9.56
CA THR A 27 4.94 -5.14 10.23
C THR A 27 4.25 -4.04 9.42
N ALA A 28 2.95 -3.84 9.65
CA ALA A 28 2.19 -2.76 9.01
C ALA A 28 2.81 -1.37 9.25
N LYS A 29 3.41 -1.14 10.43
CA LYS A 29 4.10 0.12 10.75
C LYS A 29 5.34 0.33 9.89
N GLU A 30 6.12 -0.73 9.68
CA GLU A 30 7.30 -0.67 8.80
C GLU A 30 6.88 -0.45 7.35
N VAL A 31 5.79 -1.07 6.89
CA VAL A 31 5.23 -0.81 5.56
C VAL A 31 4.83 0.66 5.41
N VAL A 32 4.19 1.27 6.42
CA VAL A 32 3.91 2.73 6.42
C VAL A 32 5.19 3.53 6.30
N MET A 33 6.22 3.21 7.10
CA MET A 33 7.50 3.93 7.06
C MET A 33 8.19 3.82 5.69
N LEU A 34 8.25 2.61 5.13
CA LEU A 34 8.82 2.34 3.80
C LEU A 34 8.04 3.09 2.71
N ALA A 35 6.70 3.09 2.78
CA ALA A 35 5.87 3.85 1.85
C ALA A 35 6.20 5.34 1.91
N LEU A 36 6.24 5.93 3.11
CA LEU A 36 6.54 7.35 3.28
C LEU A 36 7.92 7.70 2.70
N GLN A 37 8.92 6.86 2.95
CA GLN A 37 10.26 7.02 2.38
C GLN A 37 10.24 6.98 0.84
N GLU A 38 9.58 5.98 0.24
CA GLU A 38 9.50 5.82 -1.23
C GLU A 38 8.69 6.92 -1.93
N PHE A 39 7.73 7.52 -1.23
CA PHE A 39 6.95 8.67 -1.71
C PHE A 39 7.61 10.02 -1.37
N GLY A 40 8.75 10.04 -0.68
CA GLY A 40 9.46 11.26 -0.28
C GLY A 40 8.73 12.09 0.78
N VAL A 41 7.91 11.45 1.61
CA VAL A 41 7.15 12.11 2.69
C VAL A 41 7.97 12.09 3.97
N THR A 42 8.25 13.28 4.52
CA THR A 42 9.08 13.45 5.73
C THR A 42 8.26 13.57 7.02
N ASP A 43 6.94 13.53 6.93
CA ASP A 43 6.04 13.57 8.08
C ASP A 43 6.17 12.29 8.93
N SER A 44 5.84 12.38 10.23
CA SER A 44 5.86 11.23 11.13
C SER A 44 4.90 10.13 10.70
N SER A 45 5.37 8.88 10.69
CA SER A 45 4.56 7.69 10.34
C SER A 45 3.35 7.49 11.26
N SER A 46 3.37 8.05 12.47
CA SER A 46 2.22 8.06 13.38
C SER A 46 0.99 8.76 12.81
N ASN A 47 1.20 9.74 11.91
CA ASN A 47 0.16 10.49 11.22
C ASN A 47 -0.47 9.71 10.07
N TYR A 48 -0.01 8.49 9.77
CA TYR A 48 -0.48 7.71 8.64
C TYR A 48 -0.97 6.32 9.08
N ALA A 49 -1.84 5.75 8.26
CA ALA A 49 -2.30 4.37 8.39
C ALA A 49 -2.38 3.73 7.01
N LEU A 50 -2.25 2.40 6.99
CA LEU A 50 -2.64 1.61 5.83
C LEU A 50 -4.14 1.37 5.90
N CYS A 51 -4.81 1.65 4.80
CA CYS A 51 -6.20 1.32 4.59
C CYS A 51 -6.27 0.27 3.48
N GLU A 52 -6.92 -0.85 3.75
CA GLU A 52 -7.30 -1.78 2.71
C GLU A 52 -8.47 -1.18 1.92
N VAL A 53 -8.31 -1.07 0.61
CA VAL A 53 -9.34 -0.58 -0.29
C VAL A 53 -9.58 -1.64 -1.34
N THR A 54 -10.84 -2.04 -1.48
CA THR A 54 -11.27 -2.97 -2.52
C THR A 54 -11.91 -2.16 -3.63
N VAL A 55 -11.36 -2.25 -4.84
CA VAL A 55 -11.98 -1.65 -6.01
C VAL A 55 -12.85 -2.71 -6.67
N GLU A 56 -14.16 -2.53 -6.60
CA GLU A 56 -15.11 -3.27 -7.42
C GLU A 56 -15.29 -2.51 -8.74
N MET A 57 -14.81 -3.08 -9.85
CA MET A 57 -15.10 -2.53 -11.17
C MET A 57 -16.57 -2.82 -11.52
N GLU A 58 -17.46 -1.90 -11.19
CA GLU A 58 -18.79 -1.91 -11.78
C GLU A 58 -18.69 -1.56 -13.27
N LYS A 59 -18.83 -2.60 -14.10
CA LYS A 59 -19.16 -2.59 -15.55
C LYS A 59 -17.96 -2.35 -16.46
N PHE A 60 -17.41 -3.45 -17.01
CA PHE A 60 -17.52 -3.85 -18.41
C PHE A 60 -16.77 -5.19 -18.57
N VAL A 61 -17.52 -6.24 -18.93
CA VAL A 61 -17.07 -7.64 -19.07
C VAL A 61 -16.75 -8.35 -17.74
N LYS A 62 -17.57 -9.34 -17.42
CA LYS A 62 -17.52 -10.23 -16.25
C LYS A 62 -16.12 -10.80 -16.02
N SER A 63 -15.36 -10.17 -15.12
CA SER A 63 -14.12 -10.71 -14.58
C SER A 63 -14.18 -10.54 -13.06
N ASN A 64 -14.38 -11.64 -12.33
CA ASN A 64 -14.58 -11.67 -10.88
C ASN A 64 -13.26 -11.50 -10.12
N VAL A 65 -12.51 -10.44 -10.42
CA VAL A 65 -11.23 -10.16 -9.76
C VAL A 65 -11.35 -8.85 -9.01
N CYS A 66 -11.69 -8.92 -7.71
CA CYS A 66 -11.51 -7.82 -6.78
C CYS A 66 -10.01 -7.61 -6.58
N GLN A 67 -9.47 -6.45 -6.98
CA GLN A 67 -8.10 -6.09 -6.64
C GLN A 67 -8.11 -5.44 -5.26
N ILE A 68 -7.54 -6.13 -4.27
CA ILE A 68 -7.24 -5.53 -2.96
C ILE A 68 -6.04 -4.62 -3.15
N VAL A 69 -6.19 -3.33 -2.86
CA VAL A 69 -5.13 -2.33 -2.94
C VAL A 69 -4.93 -1.68 -1.57
N SER A 70 -3.68 -1.51 -1.14
CA SER A 70 -3.36 -0.84 0.13
C SER A 70 -3.10 0.64 -0.13
N VAL A 71 -3.83 1.52 0.55
CA VAL A 71 -3.68 2.98 0.45
C VAL A 71 -3.05 3.53 1.71
N ILE A 72 -2.03 4.38 1.59
CA ILE A 72 -1.52 5.17 2.72
C ILE A 72 -2.33 6.47 2.87
N SER A 73 -3.00 6.62 4.02
CA SER A 73 -3.88 7.76 4.31
C SER A 73 -3.42 8.49 5.58
N ARG A 74 -3.52 9.83 5.57
CA ARG A 74 -3.24 10.67 6.74
C ARG A 74 -4.40 10.54 7.73
N LYS A 75 -4.11 10.34 9.02
CA LYS A 75 -5.08 10.36 10.12
C LYS A 75 -5.49 11.81 10.37
N ASN A 76 -6.80 12.07 10.40
CA ASN A 76 -7.38 13.36 10.80
C ASN A 76 -7.37 13.50 12.32
#